data_AF-A0A355G4L5-F1
#
_entry.id   AF-A0A355G4L5-F1
#
_cell.length_a   1.000
_cell.length_b   1.000
_cell.length_c   1.000
_cell.angle_alpha   90.00
_cell.angle_beta   90.00
_cell.angle_gamma   90.00
#
_symmetry.space_group_name_H-M   'P 1'
#
loop_
_entity.id
_entity.type
_entity.pdbx_description
1 polymer ?
#
loop_
_entity_poly.entity_id
_entity_poly.type
_entity_poly.pdbx_seq_one_letter_code
_entity_poly.pdbx_strand_id
1 'polypeptide(L)'
;YLSEVISQHHERLDGTGYPRGLHTSALGEYSRRLAVVCRFLELKNIERELTADGIRTYEREEVAFAAALELFRESRRGEWDETVVDQFLSALDQSLLEVLKETDRHNDPFTLKRFQQQRHDAAHEQIPPPHFSLDSAAAESVPLTENRSET
;
A
#
# COMPACT_ATOMS: atom_id res chain seq x y z
N TYR A 1 -16.94 22.43 -23.74
CA TYR A 1 -15.83 21.57 -23.27
C TYR A 1 -15.77 21.54 -21.75
N LEU A 2 -15.75 22.68 -21.03
CA LEU A 2 -15.69 22.66 -19.56
C LEU A 2 -16.89 21.96 -18.89
N SER A 3 -18.11 22.18 -19.40
CA SER A 3 -19.32 21.49 -18.93
C SER A 3 -19.20 19.97 -19.06
N GLU A 4 -18.58 19.50 -20.14
CA GLU A 4 -18.33 18.08 -20.38
C GLU A 4 -17.36 17.52 -19.33
N VAL A 5 -16.23 18.17 -19.12
CA VAL A 5 -15.23 17.82 -18.11
C VAL A 5 -15.87 17.70 -16.72
N ILE A 6 -16.65 18.70 -16.32
CA ILE A 6 -17.35 18.69 -15.04
C ILE A 6 -18.39 17.55 -14.99
N SER A 7 -19.11 17.28 -16.08
CA SER A 7 -20.12 16.21 -16.10
C SER A 7 -19.55 14.79 -16.15
N GLN A 8 -18.28 14.62 -16.53
CA GLN A 8 -17.66 13.32 -16.82
C GLN A 8 -16.53 12.94 -15.85
N HIS A 9 -16.06 13.82 -14.97
CA HIS A 9 -14.88 13.55 -14.15
C HIS A 9 -15.05 12.43 -13.10
N HIS A 10 -16.25 11.92 -12.89
CA HIS A 10 -16.53 10.74 -12.06
C HIS A 10 -16.86 9.49 -12.89
N GLU A 11 -16.82 9.59 -14.22
CA GLU A 11 -16.96 8.45 -15.11
C GLU A 11 -15.63 7.67 -15.16
N ARG A 12 -15.72 6.36 -15.46
CA ARG A 12 -14.60 5.43 -15.49
C ARG A 12 -14.53 4.74 -16.85
N LEU A 13 -13.36 4.29 -17.29
CA LEU A 13 -13.24 3.68 -18.61
C LEU A 13 -14.00 2.36 -18.75
N ASP A 14 -14.16 1.64 -17.64
CA ASP A 14 -14.91 0.40 -17.53
C ASP A 14 -16.44 0.59 -17.46
N GLY A 15 -16.94 1.84 -17.47
CA GLY A 15 -18.36 2.16 -17.40
C GLY A 15 -18.98 2.07 -16.00
N THR A 16 -18.19 1.78 -14.96
CA THR A 16 -18.69 1.68 -13.58
C THR A 16 -18.78 3.03 -12.85
N GLY A 17 -18.32 4.10 -13.51
CA GLY A 17 -18.44 5.47 -13.01
C GLY A 17 -19.85 6.06 -13.15
N TYR A 18 -19.99 7.32 -12.74
CA TYR A 18 -21.28 8.02 -12.69
C TYR A 18 -21.14 9.46 -13.21
N PRO A 19 -22.23 10.14 -13.63
CA PRO A 19 -23.65 9.76 -13.51
C PRO A 19 -24.24 8.93 -14.65
N ARG A 20 -23.56 8.78 -15.80
CA ARG A 20 -24.14 8.14 -17.00
C ARG A 20 -23.58 6.75 -17.28
N GLY A 21 -22.51 6.32 -16.61
CA GLY A 21 -21.87 5.04 -16.88
C GLY A 21 -21.22 5.01 -18.26
N LEU A 22 -20.58 6.12 -18.65
CA LEU A 22 -19.88 6.21 -19.94
C LEU A 22 -18.62 5.33 -19.92
N HIS A 23 -18.26 4.75 -21.07
CA HIS A 23 -17.10 3.86 -21.20
C HIS A 23 -16.10 4.37 -22.26
N THR A 24 -14.82 4.08 -22.05
CA THR A 24 -13.73 4.23 -23.04
C THR A 24 -13.74 5.53 -23.87
N SER A 25 -13.99 5.44 -25.17
CA SER A 25 -13.96 6.51 -26.17
C SER A 25 -15.07 7.55 -26.00
N ALA A 26 -16.09 7.28 -25.19
CA ALA A 26 -17.14 8.25 -24.88
C ALA A 26 -16.67 9.36 -23.91
N LEU A 27 -15.51 9.19 -23.27
CA LEU A 27 -14.94 10.17 -22.36
C LEU A 27 -13.95 11.09 -23.06
N GLY A 28 -14.18 12.40 -22.93
CA GLY A 28 -13.26 13.42 -23.41
C GLY A 28 -11.91 13.34 -22.70
N GLU A 29 -10.83 13.67 -23.43
CA GLU A 29 -9.46 13.59 -22.92
C GLU A 29 -9.28 14.35 -21.59
N TYR A 30 -9.75 15.59 -21.53
CA TYR A 30 -9.65 16.42 -20.32
C TYR A 30 -10.49 15.87 -19.15
N SER A 31 -11.61 15.19 -19.45
CA SER A 31 -12.41 14.50 -18.44
C SER A 31 -11.63 13.36 -17.82
N ARG A 32 -10.94 12.54 -18.64
CA ARG A 32 -10.10 11.44 -18.16
C ARG A 32 -8.94 11.94 -17.28
N ARG A 33 -8.29 13.05 -17.68
CA ARG A 33 -7.25 13.71 -16.88
C ARG A 33 -7.77 14.16 -15.52
N LEU A 34 -8.91 14.86 -15.48
CA LEU A 34 -9.50 15.32 -14.22
C LEU A 34 -9.96 14.14 -13.35
N ALA A 35 -10.52 13.10 -13.95
CA ALA A 35 -10.98 11.91 -13.25
C ALA A 35 -9.84 11.20 -12.50
N VAL A 36 -8.67 11.05 -13.13
CA VAL A 36 -7.46 10.50 -12.49
C VAL A 36 -7.02 11.34 -11.29
N VAL A 37 -7.00 12.67 -11.42
CA VAL A 37 -6.65 13.58 -10.31
C VAL A 37 -7.66 13.44 -9.16
N CYS A 38 -8.95 13.42 -9.48
CA CYS A 38 -10.01 13.26 -8.49
C CYS A 38 -9.90 11.92 -7.76
N ARG A 39 -9.62 10.82 -8.47
CA ARG A 39 -9.44 9.50 -7.86
C ARG A 39 -8.23 9.47 -6.93
N PHE A 40 -7.09 10.04 -7.34
CA PHE A 40 -5.92 10.15 -6.46
C PHE A 40 -6.26 10.89 -5.15
N LEU A 41 -6.96 12.02 -5.26
CA LEU A 41 -7.36 12.82 -4.10
C LEU A 41 -8.36 12.07 -3.21
N GLU A 42 -9.32 11.36 -3.80
CA GLU A 42 -10.26 10.50 -3.08
C GLU A 42 -9.49 9.46 -2.25
N LEU A 43 -8.63 8.65 -2.91
CA LEU A 43 -7.82 7.62 -2.26
C LEU A 43 -6.93 8.18 -1.14
N LYS A 44 -6.29 9.33 -1.39
CA LYS A 44 -5.42 10.00 -0.43
C LYS A 44 -6.20 10.55 0.79
N ASN A 45 -7.45 10.94 0.60
CA ASN A 45 -8.29 11.54 1.63
C ASN A 45 -9.24 10.53 2.28
N ILE A 46 -9.10 9.21 2.00
CA ILE A 46 -9.80 8.19 2.78
C ILE A 46 -9.30 8.31 4.23
N GLU A 47 -10.16 8.87 5.08
CA GLU A 47 -10.01 8.79 6.53
C GLU A 47 -10.08 7.32 6.91
N ARG A 48 -8.93 6.65 6.95
CA ARG A 48 -8.83 5.35 7.62
C ARG A 48 -9.03 5.66 9.09
N GLU A 49 -10.18 5.26 9.62
CA GLU A 49 -10.48 5.28 11.05
C GLU A 49 -9.23 4.88 11.82
N LEU A 50 -8.80 5.79 12.69
CA LEU A 50 -7.68 5.63 13.60
C LEU A 50 -7.79 4.23 14.22
N THR A 51 -6.81 3.36 13.95
CA THR A 51 -6.69 2.11 14.71
C THR A 51 -6.73 2.44 16.19
N ALA A 52 -7.48 1.66 16.98
CA ALA A 52 -7.93 1.93 18.35
C ALA A 52 -6.87 2.47 19.34
N ASP A 53 -5.59 2.35 19.00
CA ASP A 53 -4.48 2.67 19.86
C ASP A 53 -3.96 4.11 19.65
N GLY A 54 -4.41 4.83 18.61
CA GLY A 54 -4.01 6.23 18.35
C GLY A 54 -2.51 6.45 18.10
N ILE A 55 -1.71 5.38 18.04
CA ILE A 55 -0.24 5.41 18.02
C ILE A 55 0.34 5.50 16.62
N ARG A 56 -0.42 5.17 15.56
CA ARG A 56 0.02 5.44 14.18
C ARG A 56 -0.32 6.88 13.82
N THR A 57 0.62 7.79 14.07
CA THR A 57 0.70 9.05 13.34
C THR A 57 0.75 8.70 11.85
N TYR A 58 -0.38 8.91 11.19
CA TYR A 58 -0.58 8.76 9.75
C TYR A 58 0.46 9.59 8.99
N GLU A 59 1.52 8.94 8.50
CA GLU A 59 2.52 9.64 7.71
C GLU A 59 1.88 9.98 6.35
N ARG A 60 1.70 11.28 6.09
CA ARG A 60 1.06 11.80 4.85
C ARG A 60 1.68 11.23 3.58
N GLU A 61 2.95 10.84 3.66
CA GLU A 61 3.72 10.27 2.57
C GLU A 61 3.34 8.82 2.27
N GLU A 62 3.21 7.96 3.29
CA GLU A 62 2.75 6.57 3.13
C GLU A 62 1.38 6.51 2.47
N VAL A 63 0.52 7.46 2.82
CA VAL A 63 -0.85 7.54 2.32
C VAL A 63 -0.89 8.00 0.88
N ALA A 64 -0.11 9.03 0.54
CA ALA A 64 0.03 9.46 -0.84
C ALA A 64 0.62 8.34 -1.71
N PHE A 65 1.57 7.58 -1.17
CA PHE A 65 2.14 6.42 -1.85
C PHE A 65 1.11 5.30 -2.04
N ALA A 66 0.37 4.93 -1.00
CA ALA A 66 -0.69 3.93 -1.08
C ALA A 66 -1.78 4.33 -2.08
N ALA A 67 -2.18 5.60 -2.10
CA ALA A 67 -3.11 6.14 -3.08
C ALA A 67 -2.56 6.06 -4.51
N ALA A 68 -1.28 6.39 -4.71
CA ALA A 68 -0.62 6.26 -6.01
C ALA A 68 -0.54 4.79 -6.49
N LEU A 69 -0.26 3.86 -5.57
CA LEU A 69 -0.20 2.42 -5.87
C LEU A 69 -1.56 1.84 -6.23
N GLU A 70 -2.62 2.19 -5.49
CA GLU A 70 -3.96 1.72 -5.84
C GLU A 70 -4.42 2.31 -7.18
N LEU A 71 -4.20 3.60 -7.42
CA LEU A 71 -4.51 4.23 -8.71
C LEU A 71 -3.75 3.57 -9.87
N PHE A 72 -2.46 3.26 -9.67
CA PHE A 72 -1.67 2.52 -10.65
C PHE A 72 -2.30 1.15 -10.96
N ARG A 73 -2.68 0.39 -9.93
CA ARG A 73 -3.32 -0.92 -10.09
C ARG A 73 -4.68 -0.84 -10.77
N GLU A 74 -5.53 0.10 -10.38
CA GLU A 74 -6.82 0.37 -11.03
C GLU A 74 -6.64 0.68 -12.52
N SER A 75 -5.59 1.44 -12.88
CA SER A 75 -5.28 1.71 -14.30
C SER A 75 -4.91 0.44 -15.06
N ARG A 76 -4.12 -0.47 -14.47
CA ARG A 76 -3.76 -1.75 -15.10
C ARG A 76 -4.96 -2.68 -15.27
N ARG A 77 -6.01 -2.51 -14.44
CA ARG A 77 -7.29 -3.21 -14.59
C ARG A 77 -8.21 -2.59 -15.65
N GLY A 78 -7.82 -1.46 -16.25
CA GLY A 78 -8.59 -0.76 -17.29
C GLY A 78 -9.66 0.18 -16.75
N GLU A 79 -9.64 0.50 -15.46
CA GLU A 79 -10.62 1.40 -14.84
C GLU A 79 -10.34 2.86 -15.19
N TRP A 80 -9.06 3.20 -15.38
CA TRP A 80 -8.56 4.54 -15.69
C TRP A 80 -7.63 4.53 -16.91
N ASP A 81 -7.49 5.69 -17.56
CA ASP A 81 -6.61 5.85 -18.71
C ASP A 81 -5.13 5.67 -18.30
N GLU A 82 -4.53 4.57 -18.73
CA GLU A 82 -3.16 4.17 -18.38
C GLU A 82 -2.15 5.26 -18.70
N THR A 83 -2.27 5.88 -19.87
CA THR A 83 -1.34 6.93 -20.31
C THR A 83 -1.46 8.17 -19.44
N VAL A 84 -2.69 8.53 -19.06
CA VAL A 84 -2.93 9.67 -18.16
C VAL A 84 -2.40 9.39 -16.76
N VAL A 85 -2.60 8.17 -16.23
CA VAL A 85 -2.08 7.78 -14.92
C VAL A 85 -0.54 7.81 -14.91
N ASP A 86 0.12 7.25 -15.92
CA ASP A 86 1.59 7.26 -16.01
C ASP A 86 2.14 8.69 -16.09
N GLN A 87 1.50 9.57 -16.88
CA GLN A 87 1.86 10.99 -16.97
C GLN A 87 1.67 11.72 -15.65
N PHE A 88 0.54 11.49 -14.97
CA PHE A 88 0.22 12.09 -13.69
C PHE A 88 1.23 11.68 -12.61
N LEU A 89 1.51 10.39 -12.47
CA LEU A 89 2.45 9.86 -11.48
C LEU A 89 3.87 10.39 -11.73
N SER A 90 4.31 10.41 -12.98
CA SER A 90 5.63 10.96 -13.36
C SER A 90 5.74 12.46 -13.11
N ALA A 91 4.62 13.20 -13.17
CA ALA A 91 4.57 14.62 -12.87
C ALA A 91 4.62 14.92 -11.36
N LEU A 92 4.14 14.00 -10.51
CA LEU A 92 4.30 14.11 -9.05
C LEU A 92 5.77 13.88 -8.64
N ASP A 93 6.39 12.85 -9.21
CA ASP A 93 7.80 12.50 -9.01
C ASP A 93 8.27 11.62 -10.19
N GLN A 94 9.37 12.01 -10.82
CA GLN A 94 9.90 11.36 -12.02
C GLN A 94 10.28 9.88 -11.81
N SER A 95 10.61 9.50 -10.58
CA SER A 95 11.00 8.13 -10.21
C SER A 95 9.83 7.27 -9.73
N LEU A 96 8.68 7.88 -9.41
CA LEU A 96 7.56 7.21 -8.75
C LEU A 96 7.00 6.06 -9.57
N LEU A 97 6.86 6.22 -10.89
CA LEU A 97 6.30 5.18 -11.75
C LEU A 97 7.12 3.88 -11.71
N GLU A 98 8.45 3.98 -11.73
CA GLU A 98 9.32 2.80 -11.66
C GLU A 98 9.27 2.15 -10.27
N VAL A 99 9.20 2.96 -9.21
CA VAL A 99 9.01 2.47 -7.85
C VAL A 99 7.70 1.70 -7.71
N LEU A 100 6.60 2.22 -8.27
CA LEU A 100 5.28 1.57 -8.22
C LEU A 100 5.26 0.26 -9.00
N LYS A 101 5.86 0.20 -10.19
CA LYS A 101 6.00 -1.04 -10.98
C LYS A 101 6.74 -2.12 -10.20
N GLU A 102 7.83 -1.75 -9.54
CA GLU A 102 8.63 -2.68 -8.74
C GLU A 102 7.85 -3.14 -7.50
N THR A 103 7.15 -2.23 -6.84
CA THR A 103 6.31 -2.51 -5.66
C THR A 103 5.19 -3.49 -6.00
N ASP A 104 4.49 -3.24 -7.11
CA ASP A 104 3.37 -4.05 -7.56
C ASP A 104 3.81 -5.47 -7.94
N ARG A 105 4.96 -5.61 -8.62
CA ARG A 105 5.56 -6.90 -8.98
C ARG A 105 5.81 -7.80 -7.76
N HIS A 106 6.24 -7.21 -6.64
CA HIS A 106 6.56 -7.96 -5.42
C HIS A 106 5.36 -8.12 -4.49
N ASN A 107 4.21 -7.52 -4.83
CA ASN A 107 3.03 -7.39 -3.96
C ASN A 107 3.40 -6.90 -2.55
N ASP A 108 4.41 -6.04 -2.45
CA ASP A 108 5.01 -5.65 -1.18
C ASP A 108 4.96 -4.13 -1.03
N PRO A 109 3.86 -3.59 -0.48
CA PRO A 109 3.74 -2.16 -0.25
C PRO A 109 4.66 -1.65 0.88
N PHE A 110 5.31 -2.53 1.64
CA PHE A 110 6.03 -2.18 2.88
C PHE A 110 7.56 -2.35 2.80
N THR A 111 8.13 -3.09 1.84
CA THR A 111 9.60 -3.21 1.71
C THR A 111 10.26 -2.17 0.80
N LEU A 112 9.55 -1.09 0.49
CA LEU A 112 10.20 0.07 -0.09
C LEU A 112 11.31 0.57 0.84
N LYS A 113 12.55 0.54 0.34
CA LYS A 113 13.72 1.18 0.96
C LYS A 113 13.45 2.62 1.41
N ARG A 114 12.53 3.32 0.74
CA ARG A 114 12.01 4.65 1.08
C ARG A 114 11.50 4.75 2.53
N PHE A 115 10.83 3.72 3.04
CA PHE A 115 10.27 3.71 4.41
C PHE A 115 11.17 2.97 5.42
N GLN A 116 12.21 2.26 4.94
CA GLN A 116 13.14 1.55 5.83
C GLN A 116 14.04 2.50 6.63
N GLN A 117 14.27 3.74 6.16
CA GLN A 117 15.06 4.73 6.90
C GLN A 117 14.30 5.43 8.04
N GLN A 118 12.99 5.21 8.18
CA GLN A 118 12.15 5.84 9.22
C GLN A 118 11.71 4.86 10.33
N ARG A 119 12.41 3.74 10.52
CA ARG A 119 12.24 2.93 11.73
C ARG A 119 12.95 3.57 12.92
N HIS A 120 12.28 4.50 13.58
CA HIS A 120 12.70 5.06 14.87
C HIS A 120 12.78 4.01 16.00
N ASP A 121 12.21 2.82 15.79
CA ASP A 121 12.17 1.70 16.72
C ASP A 121 13.30 0.67 16.50
N ALA A 122 14.18 0.87 15.52
CA ALA A 122 15.39 0.08 15.44
C ALA A 122 16.17 0.27 16.75
N ALA A 123 16.36 -0.79 17.54
CA ALA A 123 17.14 -0.71 18.77
C ALA A 123 18.56 -0.23 18.41
N HIS A 124 18.88 1.02 18.73
CA HIS A 124 20.22 1.59 18.50
C HIS A 124 21.26 1.01 19.49
N GLU A 125 20.79 0.27 20.50
CA GLU A 125 21.64 -0.42 21.46
C GLU A 125 21.46 -1.93 21.38
N GLN A 126 22.59 -2.64 21.45
CA GLN A 126 22.59 -4.08 21.68
C GLN A 126 21.93 -4.33 23.03
N ILE A 127 20.88 -5.15 23.03
CA ILE A 127 20.24 -5.59 24.28
C ILE A 127 21.32 -6.33 25.10
N PRO A 128 21.66 -5.87 26.32
CA PRO A 128 22.62 -6.57 27.15
C PRO A 128 22.11 -7.98 27.41
N PRO A 129 23.01 -8.98 27.49
CA PRO A 129 22.62 -10.36 27.70
C PRO A 129 21.75 -10.47 28.96
N PRO A 130 20.70 -11.31 28.94
CA PRO A 130 19.81 -11.46 30.08
C PRO A 130 20.59 -11.87 31.33
N HIS A 131 20.25 -11.31 32.49
CA HIS A 131 20.90 -11.62 33.78
C HIS A 131 20.59 -13.03 34.33
N PHE A 132 20.03 -13.93 33.52
CA PHE A 132 19.80 -15.32 33.92
C PHE A 132 21.07 -16.12 33.66
N SER A 133 21.87 -16.31 34.70
CA SER A 133 22.86 -17.38 34.73
C SER A 133 22.12 -18.71 34.73
N LEU A 134 22.17 -19.45 33.62
CA LEU A 134 21.89 -20.87 33.64
C LEU A 134 23.03 -21.52 34.43
N ASP A 135 22.80 -21.79 35.72
CA ASP A 135 23.66 -22.68 36.48
C ASP A 135 23.68 -24.03 35.75
N SER A 136 24.82 -24.34 35.15
CA SER A 136 25.11 -25.58 34.42
C SER A 136 25.23 -26.79 35.36
N ALA A 137 24.37 -26.92 36.36
CA ALA A 137 24.45 -27.97 37.37
C ALA A 137 23.06 -28.49 37.78
N ALA A 138 22.27 -28.94 36.82
CA ALA A 138 21.18 -29.88 37.07
C ALA A 138 20.79 -30.65 35.80
N ALA A 139 21.79 -31.19 35.09
CA ALA A 139 21.55 -32.26 34.13
C ALA A 139 21.74 -33.61 34.84
N GLU A 140 20.87 -33.91 35.81
CA GLU A 140 20.69 -35.30 36.24
C GLU A 140 19.79 -35.99 35.21
N SER A 141 20.39 -36.98 34.58
CA SER A 141 19.80 -37.86 33.59
C SER A 141 18.68 -38.68 34.23
N VAL A 142 17.43 -38.36 33.91
CA VAL A 142 16.32 -39.29 34.15
C VAL A 142 16.38 -40.37 33.06
N PRO A 143 16.61 -41.65 33.40
CA PRO A 143 16.63 -42.70 32.39
C PRO A 143 15.21 -43.00 31.93
N LEU A 144 14.99 -42.90 30.62
CA LEU A 144 13.86 -43.50 29.93
C LEU A 144 13.88 -45.02 30.16
N THR A 145 12.89 -45.55 30.87
CA THR A 145 12.58 -46.98 30.86
C THR A 145 11.34 -47.20 30.02
N GLU A 146 11.56 -47.85 28.88
CA GLU A 146 10.55 -48.30 27.94
C GLU A 146 9.78 -49.53 28.46
N ASN A 147 8.49 -49.52 28.11
CA ASN A 147 7.68 -50.62 27.58
C ASN A 147 7.00 -51.66 28.48
N ARG A 148 5.65 -51.60 28.38
CA ARG A 148 4.68 -52.67 28.02
C ARG A 148 4.59 -53.91 28.93
N SER A 149 3.38 -54.16 29.46
CA SER A 149 2.40 -55.13 28.92
C SER A 149 1.31 -55.48 29.96
N GLU A 150 0.10 -55.58 29.43
CA GLU A 150 -1.15 -56.18 29.92
C GLU A 150 -1.06 -57.26 31.01
N THR A 151 -1.94 -57.22 32.02
CA THR A 151 -3.14 -58.08 32.15
C THR A 151 -4.01 -57.64 33.32
#